data_AF-A0A2G1BWR6-F1
#
_entry.id   AF-A0A2G1BWR6-F1
#
_cell.length_a   1.000
_cell.length_b   1.000
_cell.length_c   1.000
_cell.angle_alpha   90.00
_cell.angle_beta   90.00
_cell.angle_gamma   90.00
#
_symmetry.space_group_name_H-M   'P 1'
#
loop_
_entity.id
_entity.type
_entity.pdbx_description
1 polymer ?
#
loop_
_entity_poly.entity_id
_entity_poly.type
_entity_poly.pdbx_seq_one_letter_code
_entity_poly.pdbx_strand_id
1 'polypeptide(L)'
;MKHFSKYEIEKDDLKKLLNYESRDGFELIKKNDFESMLEYFEQYEIYENLIPILTDNNSNYWCLYVRGKLKGTVCYLSHDEVNLEPKFKNITKLINTIDRNPDAYDFSELDVQVFDYPKRENEIDLDNREEIITELLTELEQVSENKEDLRQQLAFSILTLVKSEEIESYVFPLLDDEDMYIQERAIDIIGFHKYEPARNKLIELTKTAMDNGKSAAGRALKELNKINTAANNGYK
;
A
#
# COMPACT_ATOMS: atom_id res chain seq x y z
N MET A 1 -6.29 24.61 6.51
CA MET A 1 -7.71 24.46 6.09
C MET A 1 -7.97 24.97 4.67
N LYS A 2 -7.76 26.26 4.32
CA LYS A 2 -7.94 26.74 2.93
C LYS A 2 -7.03 26.07 1.88
N HIS A 3 -5.93 25.44 2.29
CA HIS A 3 -5.00 24.79 1.36
C HIS A 3 -5.58 23.54 0.69
N PHE A 4 -6.59 22.87 1.27
CA PHE A 4 -7.23 21.71 0.64
C PHE A 4 -8.28 22.10 -0.41
N SER A 5 -8.81 23.33 -0.37
CA SER A 5 -9.92 23.74 -1.25
C SER A 5 -9.53 23.86 -2.73
N LYS A 6 -8.24 23.78 -3.06
CA LYS A 6 -7.75 23.76 -4.45
C LYS A 6 -7.76 22.36 -5.07
N TYR A 7 -8.11 21.34 -4.30
CA TYR A 7 -8.17 19.95 -4.74
C TYR A 7 -9.60 19.45 -4.75
N GLU A 8 -9.91 18.58 -5.71
CA GLU A 8 -11.19 17.89 -5.80
C GLU A 8 -11.21 16.71 -4.83
N ILE A 9 -11.51 17.00 -3.57
CA ILE A 9 -11.68 16.02 -2.49
C ILE A 9 -13.18 15.83 -2.26
N GLU A 10 -13.61 14.57 -2.09
CA GLU A 10 -14.99 14.26 -1.77
C GLU A 10 -15.48 15.02 -0.53
N LYS A 11 -16.70 15.54 -0.61
CA LYS A 11 -17.20 16.53 0.37
C LYS A 11 -17.22 15.96 1.80
N ASP A 12 -17.63 14.72 1.94
CA ASP A 12 -17.74 14.06 3.24
C ASP A 12 -16.35 13.72 3.80
N ASP A 13 -15.40 13.33 2.94
CA ASP A 13 -14.00 13.11 3.31
C ASP A 13 -13.33 14.40 3.78
N LEU A 14 -13.50 15.49 3.02
CA LEU A 14 -12.96 16.80 3.40
C LEU A 14 -13.57 17.27 4.73
N LYS A 15 -14.87 17.08 4.92
CA LYS A 15 -15.55 17.41 6.17
C LYS A 15 -15.02 16.57 7.34
N LYS A 16 -14.82 15.26 7.14
CA LYS A 16 -14.30 14.36 8.18
C LYS A 16 -12.86 14.75 8.55
N LEU A 17 -12.02 15.07 7.56
CA LEU A 17 -10.65 15.54 7.77
C LEU A 17 -10.59 16.86 8.54
N LEU A 18 -11.41 17.84 8.15
CA LEU A 18 -11.38 19.17 8.78
C LEU A 18 -11.95 19.20 10.21
N ASN A 19 -12.78 18.21 10.56
CA ASN A 19 -13.32 18.04 11.91
C ASN A 19 -12.51 17.05 12.77
N TYR A 20 -11.43 16.49 12.23
CA TYR A 20 -10.57 15.58 12.98
C TYR A 20 -9.80 16.33 14.06
N GLU A 21 -9.83 15.80 15.28
CA GLU A 21 -9.08 16.32 16.41
C GLU A 21 -7.70 15.68 16.43
N SER A 22 -6.67 16.46 16.08
CA SER A 22 -5.27 15.99 16.09
C SER A 22 -4.88 15.41 17.44
N ARG A 23 -4.06 14.37 17.41
CA ARG A 23 -3.41 13.75 18.58
C ARG A 23 -2.00 13.30 18.22
N ASP A 24 -1.20 12.96 19.24
CA ASP A 24 0.16 12.47 19.05
C ASP A 24 0.19 11.32 18.03
N GLY A 25 1.10 11.40 17.07
CA GLY A 25 1.24 10.45 15.95
C GLY A 25 0.36 10.72 14.74
N PHE A 26 -0.71 11.50 14.90
CA PHE A 26 -1.72 11.74 13.87
C PHE A 26 -2.20 13.19 13.96
N GLU A 27 -1.38 14.11 13.47
CA GLU A 27 -1.67 15.54 13.44
C GLU A 27 -2.11 15.99 12.05
N LEU A 28 -3.20 16.74 11.98
CA LEU A 28 -3.59 17.44 10.76
C LEU A 28 -2.47 18.38 10.31
N ILE A 29 -2.03 18.24 9.06
CA ILE A 29 -0.91 19.01 8.55
C ILE A 29 -1.19 20.52 8.57
N LYS A 30 -0.21 21.29 9.07
CA LYS A 30 -0.30 22.75 9.14
C LYS A 30 0.00 23.36 7.78
N LYS A 31 -0.44 24.60 7.57
CA LYS A 31 -0.34 25.27 6.26
C LYS A 31 1.10 25.36 5.75
N ASN A 32 2.04 25.76 6.61
CA ASN A 32 3.42 25.95 6.20
C ASN A 32 4.06 24.60 5.81
N ASP A 33 3.87 23.57 6.64
CA ASP A 33 4.41 22.22 6.38
C ASP A 33 3.79 21.64 5.10
N PHE A 34 2.49 21.87 4.89
CA PHE A 34 1.80 21.48 3.65
C PHE A 34 2.43 22.15 2.42
N GLU A 35 2.69 23.46 2.46
CA GLU A 35 3.31 24.19 1.35
C GLU A 35 4.74 23.70 1.08
N SER A 36 5.56 23.55 2.13
CA SER A 36 6.93 23.01 2.00
C SER A 36 6.95 21.58 1.46
N MET A 37 6.01 20.72 1.87
CA MET A 37 5.93 19.37 1.34
C MET A 37 5.49 19.32 -0.12
N LEU A 38 4.64 20.24 -0.58
CA LEU A 38 4.32 20.33 -2.00
C LEU A 38 5.53 20.78 -2.83
N GLU A 39 6.32 21.73 -2.33
CA GLU A 39 7.58 22.14 -3.00
C GLU A 39 8.58 20.97 -3.09
N TYR A 40 8.58 20.07 -2.11
CA TYR A 40 9.35 18.83 -2.16
C TYR A 40 8.74 17.84 -3.18
N PHE A 41 7.43 17.62 -3.17
CA PHE A 41 6.75 16.71 -4.10
C PHE A 41 6.94 17.11 -5.57
N GLU A 42 6.99 18.40 -5.88
CA GLU A 42 7.23 18.90 -7.25
C GLU A 42 8.60 18.50 -7.83
N GLN A 43 9.54 18.04 -6.99
CA GLN A 43 10.88 17.62 -7.43
C GLN A 43 10.91 16.17 -7.92
N TYR A 44 9.88 15.36 -7.63
CA TYR A 44 9.88 13.92 -7.92
C TYR A 44 8.54 13.48 -8.53
N GLU A 45 8.61 12.85 -9.70
CA GLU A 45 7.44 12.39 -10.47
C GLU A 45 6.54 11.43 -9.68
N ILE A 46 7.12 10.60 -8.80
CA ILE A 46 6.39 9.65 -7.96
C ILE A 46 5.38 10.31 -7.02
N TYR A 47 5.53 11.60 -6.72
CA TYR A 47 4.63 12.33 -5.82
C TYR A 47 3.63 13.23 -6.56
N GLU A 48 3.64 13.25 -7.90
CA GLU A 48 2.83 14.18 -8.71
C GLU A 48 1.33 14.14 -8.35
N ASN A 49 0.83 12.96 -7.99
CA ASN A 49 -0.58 12.73 -7.71
C ASN A 49 -0.97 12.92 -6.24
N LEU A 50 -0.01 13.27 -5.36
CA LEU A 50 -0.20 13.24 -3.91
C LEU A 50 -0.30 14.63 -3.28
N ILE A 51 -1.01 14.68 -2.17
CA ILE A 51 -0.89 15.76 -1.18
C ILE A 51 -0.77 15.15 0.22
N PRO A 52 0.01 15.75 1.14
CA PRO A 52 0.00 15.34 2.53
C PRO A 52 -1.28 15.81 3.24
N ILE A 53 -1.82 14.99 4.13
CA ILE A 53 -3.04 15.28 4.90
C ILE A 53 -2.83 15.20 6.43
N LEU A 54 -2.06 14.21 6.91
CA LEU A 54 -1.66 14.08 8.32
C LEU A 54 -0.16 13.87 8.43
N THR A 55 0.41 14.15 9.60
CA THR A 55 1.82 13.89 9.95
C THR A 55 1.95 13.40 11.39
N ASP A 56 3.05 12.72 11.70
CA ASP A 56 3.46 12.39 13.06
C ASP A 56 4.50 13.38 13.63
N ASN A 57 4.80 14.47 12.90
CA ASN A 57 5.87 15.43 13.15
C ASN A 57 7.31 14.85 13.12
N ASN A 58 7.49 13.63 12.63
CA ASN A 58 8.79 12.97 12.45
C ASN A 58 9.04 12.65 10.97
N SER A 59 8.68 13.58 10.09
CA SER A 59 8.84 13.48 8.63
C SER A 59 8.08 12.34 7.97
N ASN A 60 7.07 11.78 8.64
CA ASN A 60 6.17 10.83 8.04
C ASN A 60 4.81 11.47 7.78
N TYR A 61 4.13 10.99 6.73
CA TYR A 61 2.88 11.58 6.27
C TYR A 61 1.86 10.53 5.87
N TRP A 62 0.60 10.81 6.15
CA TRP A 62 -0.49 10.22 5.38
C TRP A 62 -0.78 11.12 4.20
N CYS A 63 -0.85 10.54 3.00
CA CYS A 63 -1.02 11.27 1.76
C CYS A 63 -2.28 10.82 1.03
N LEU A 64 -2.97 11.78 0.41
CA LEU A 64 -4.14 11.54 -0.43
C LEU A 64 -3.72 11.59 -1.90
N TYR A 65 -4.13 10.58 -2.67
CA TYR A 65 -4.14 10.66 -4.12
C TYR A 65 -5.24 11.62 -4.58
N VAL A 66 -4.86 12.80 -5.08
CA VAL A 66 -5.81 13.81 -5.59
C VAL A 66 -6.03 13.72 -7.10
N ARG A 67 -5.19 12.95 -7.79
CA ARG A 67 -5.15 12.74 -9.24
C ARG A 67 -4.74 11.29 -9.55
N GLY A 68 -4.71 10.96 -10.84
CA GLY A 68 -4.33 9.63 -11.32
C GLY A 68 -5.37 8.56 -11.02
N LYS A 69 -5.00 7.30 -11.25
CA LYS A 69 -5.90 6.14 -11.18
C LYS A 69 -6.30 5.76 -9.76
N LEU A 70 -5.45 6.14 -8.79
CA LEU A 70 -5.67 5.92 -7.37
C LEU A 70 -6.39 7.09 -6.68
N LYS A 71 -6.93 8.07 -7.44
CA LYS A 71 -7.59 9.26 -6.89
C LYS A 71 -8.62 8.87 -5.82
N GLY A 72 -8.54 9.53 -4.68
CA GLY A 72 -9.39 9.31 -3.51
C GLY A 72 -8.77 8.37 -2.47
N THR A 73 -7.87 7.46 -2.86
CA THR A 73 -7.19 6.55 -1.93
C THR A 73 -6.10 7.25 -1.12
N VAL A 74 -5.73 6.63 -0.01
CA VAL A 74 -4.74 7.19 0.93
C VAL A 74 -3.59 6.22 1.11
N CYS A 75 -2.36 6.72 0.99
CA CYS A 75 -1.13 5.98 1.25
C CYS A 75 -0.37 6.60 2.43
N TYR A 76 0.66 5.89 2.87
CA TYR A 76 1.56 6.32 3.92
C TYR A 76 2.95 6.58 3.33
N LEU A 77 3.52 7.74 3.58
CA LEU A 77 4.85 8.13 3.15
C LEU A 77 5.78 8.13 4.38
N SER A 78 6.72 7.20 4.39
CA SER A 78 7.78 7.14 5.38
C SER A 78 9.01 7.93 4.93
N HIS A 79 9.75 8.49 5.88
CA HIS A 79 11.07 9.07 5.61
C HIS A 79 12.18 8.01 5.42
N ASP A 80 11.96 6.78 5.89
CA ASP A 80 12.95 5.69 5.81
C ASP A 80 12.88 4.95 4.47
N GLU A 81 11.67 4.60 4.04
CA GLU A 81 11.42 3.84 2.81
C GLU A 81 10.18 4.34 2.08
N VAL A 82 10.30 4.62 0.78
CA VAL A 82 9.19 5.11 -0.03
C VAL A 82 8.33 3.94 -0.51
N ASN A 83 7.16 3.78 0.10
CA ASN A 83 6.13 2.85 -0.34
C ASN A 83 4.76 3.54 -0.34
N LEU A 84 4.31 3.95 -1.53
CA LEU A 84 3.10 4.71 -1.75
C LEU A 84 1.89 3.83 -2.07
N GLU A 85 1.96 2.53 -1.82
CA GLU A 85 0.80 1.66 -2.04
C GLU A 85 -0.43 2.16 -1.25
N PRO A 86 -1.62 2.17 -1.85
CA PRO A 86 -2.82 2.60 -1.15
C PRO A 86 -3.07 1.68 0.06
N LYS A 87 -3.41 2.29 1.20
CA LYS A 87 -3.75 1.60 2.46
C LYS A 87 -5.22 1.72 2.82
N PHE A 88 -5.84 2.85 2.46
CA PHE A 88 -7.26 3.11 2.71
C PHE A 88 -7.97 3.54 1.44
N LYS A 89 -9.25 3.14 1.32
CA LYS A 89 -10.11 3.55 0.20
C LYS A 89 -10.25 5.07 0.12
N ASN A 90 -10.32 5.73 1.28
CA ASN A 90 -10.52 7.17 1.38
C ASN A 90 -10.14 7.73 2.76
N ILE A 91 -10.23 9.05 2.92
CA ILE A 91 -9.91 9.75 4.17
C ILE A 91 -10.84 9.32 5.30
N THR A 92 -12.13 9.14 5.02
CA THR A 92 -13.10 8.71 6.04
C THR A 92 -12.71 7.37 6.67
N LYS A 93 -12.22 6.42 5.87
CA LYS A 93 -11.70 5.13 6.35
C LYS A 93 -10.47 5.32 7.24
N LEU A 94 -9.47 6.09 6.77
CA LEU A 94 -8.29 6.44 7.56
C LEU A 94 -8.68 7.01 8.94
N ILE A 95 -9.47 8.09 8.98
CA ILE A 95 -9.82 8.77 10.23
C ILE A 95 -10.60 7.83 11.16
N ASN A 96 -11.58 7.08 10.63
CA ASN A 96 -12.33 6.13 11.44
C ASN A 96 -11.45 5.00 11.98
N THR A 97 -10.38 4.61 11.27
CA THR A 97 -9.40 3.63 11.76
C THR A 97 -8.55 4.22 12.87
N ILE A 98 -8.07 5.47 12.73
CA ILE A 98 -7.35 6.17 13.80
C ILE A 98 -8.22 6.33 15.05
N ASP A 99 -9.48 6.72 14.89
CA ASP A 99 -10.45 6.89 15.99
C ASP A 99 -10.70 5.57 16.75
N ARG A 100 -10.65 4.43 16.06
CA ARG A 100 -10.86 3.10 16.65
C ARG A 100 -9.62 2.48 17.26
N ASN A 101 -8.45 3.07 17.05
CA ASN A 101 -7.17 2.60 17.57
C ASN A 101 -6.50 3.73 18.40
N PRO A 102 -7.11 4.13 19.53
CA PRO A 102 -6.62 5.25 20.33
C PRO A 102 -5.24 4.98 20.97
N ASP A 103 -4.87 3.70 21.14
CA ASP A 103 -3.60 3.29 21.74
C ASP A 103 -2.43 3.30 20.76
N ALA A 104 -2.67 3.51 19.46
CA ALA A 104 -1.61 3.63 18.46
C ALA A 104 -1.05 5.05 18.47
N TYR A 105 0.25 5.20 18.73
CA TYR A 105 1.00 6.47 18.77
C TYR A 105 1.74 6.80 17.48
N ASP A 106 1.82 5.85 16.55
CA ASP A 106 2.24 6.09 15.18
C ASP A 106 1.60 5.07 14.22
N PHE A 107 1.92 5.19 12.94
CA PHE A 107 1.41 4.30 11.89
C PHE A 107 1.93 2.86 12.01
N SER A 108 3.14 2.64 12.57
CA SER A 108 3.78 1.33 12.68
C SER A 108 3.11 0.45 13.73
N GLU A 109 2.39 1.07 14.66
CA GLU A 109 1.59 0.41 15.70
C GLU A 109 0.20 -0.04 15.21
N LEU A 110 -0.24 0.39 14.02
CA LEU A 110 -1.49 -0.09 13.44
C LEU A 110 -1.34 -1.51 12.89
N ASP A 111 -2.19 -2.44 13.34
CA ASP A 111 -2.22 -3.81 12.82
C ASP A 111 -2.58 -3.80 11.33
N VAL A 112 -1.84 -4.52 10.50
CA VAL A 112 -2.08 -4.62 9.04
C VAL A 112 -3.54 -4.97 8.68
N GLN A 113 -4.26 -5.67 9.55
CA GLN A 113 -5.67 -6.04 9.38
C GLN A 113 -6.63 -4.83 9.39
N VAL A 114 -6.21 -3.67 9.89
CA VAL A 114 -7.06 -2.46 9.92
C VAL A 114 -7.04 -1.67 8.62
N PHE A 115 -6.13 -2.00 7.71
CA PHE A 115 -6.04 -1.37 6.39
C PHE A 115 -7.10 -1.93 5.45
N ASP A 116 -7.57 -1.09 4.52
CA ASP A 116 -8.43 -1.57 3.44
C ASP A 116 -7.63 -2.39 2.42
N TYR A 117 -6.31 -2.13 2.28
CA TYR A 117 -5.40 -2.86 1.38
C TYR A 117 -3.98 -3.06 1.99
N PRO A 118 -3.28 -4.17 1.65
CA PRO A 118 -3.84 -5.35 0.99
C PRO A 118 -4.83 -6.05 1.92
N LYS A 119 -5.79 -6.77 1.35
CA LYS A 119 -6.89 -7.38 2.12
C LYS A 119 -6.91 -8.89 1.96
N ARG A 120 -7.04 -9.62 3.06
CA ARG A 120 -7.05 -11.10 3.00
C ARG A 120 -8.35 -11.65 2.47
N GLU A 121 -9.46 -10.95 2.73
CA GLU A 121 -10.74 -11.30 2.15
C GLU A 121 -10.74 -11.09 0.63
N ASN A 122 -11.50 -11.91 -0.10
CA ASN A 122 -11.65 -11.76 -1.56
C ASN A 122 -12.51 -10.57 -1.97
N GLU A 123 -12.97 -9.76 -1.01
CA GLU A 123 -13.76 -8.55 -1.24
C GLU A 123 -12.92 -7.30 -0.92
N ILE A 124 -12.52 -6.62 -1.99
CA ILE A 124 -11.82 -5.34 -1.97
C ILE A 124 -12.84 -4.27 -2.34
N ASP A 125 -13.13 -3.37 -1.39
CA ASP A 125 -14.08 -2.26 -1.57
C ASP A 125 -13.39 -1.09 -2.28
N LEU A 126 -13.15 -1.24 -3.58
CA LEU A 126 -12.62 -0.18 -4.44
C LEU A 126 -13.38 -0.19 -5.77
N ASP A 127 -14.03 0.94 -6.07
CA ASP A 127 -14.80 1.08 -7.32
C ASP A 127 -13.86 1.01 -8.52
N ASN A 128 -14.27 0.31 -9.58
CA ASN A 128 -13.50 0.11 -10.82
C ASN A 128 -12.08 -0.49 -10.61
N ARG A 129 -11.84 -1.22 -9.52
CA ARG A 129 -10.52 -1.81 -9.19
C ARG A 129 -9.85 -2.57 -10.34
N GLU A 130 -10.59 -3.37 -11.10
CA GLU A 130 -10.03 -4.13 -12.23
C GLU A 130 -9.52 -3.21 -13.34
N GLU A 131 -10.26 -2.12 -13.62
CA GLU A 131 -9.85 -1.09 -14.57
C GLU A 131 -8.59 -0.38 -14.06
N ILE A 132 -8.57 0.00 -12.77
CA ILE A 132 -7.40 0.60 -12.13
C ILE A 132 -6.16 -0.30 -12.28
N ILE A 133 -6.26 -1.60 -11.94
CA ILE A 133 -5.15 -2.53 -12.08
C ILE A 133 -4.69 -2.63 -13.53
N THR A 134 -5.62 -2.74 -14.48
CA THR A 134 -5.32 -2.85 -15.91
C THR A 134 -4.57 -1.62 -16.43
N GLU A 135 -5.00 -0.43 -16.02
CA GLU A 135 -4.37 0.82 -16.40
C GLU A 135 -2.99 0.99 -15.75
N LEU A 136 -2.85 0.64 -14.47
CA LEU A 136 -1.55 0.65 -13.78
C LEU A 136 -0.56 -0.34 -14.42
N LEU A 137 -1.02 -1.52 -14.84
CA LEU A 137 -0.19 -2.48 -15.59
C LEU A 137 0.24 -1.90 -16.94
N THR A 138 -0.69 -1.27 -17.65
CA THR A 138 -0.39 -0.60 -18.93
C THR A 138 0.67 0.50 -18.75
N GLU A 139 0.56 1.26 -17.66
CA GLU A 139 1.54 2.29 -17.31
C GLU A 139 2.89 1.66 -16.94
N LEU A 140 2.89 0.61 -16.13
CA LEU A 140 4.10 -0.14 -15.73
C LEU A 140 4.88 -0.67 -16.94
N GLU A 141 4.18 -1.19 -17.96
CA GLU A 141 4.79 -1.66 -19.21
C GLU A 141 5.40 -0.53 -20.07
N GLN A 142 4.94 0.71 -19.89
CA GLN A 142 5.38 1.87 -20.66
C GLN A 142 6.41 2.72 -19.93
N VAL A 143 6.57 2.55 -18.62
CA VAL A 143 7.56 3.28 -17.82
C VAL A 143 8.96 2.89 -18.28
N SER A 144 9.77 3.92 -18.53
CA SER A 144 11.17 3.76 -18.91
C SER A 144 11.97 3.11 -17.78
N GLU A 145 12.90 2.21 -18.12
CA GLU A 145 13.75 1.48 -17.17
C GLU A 145 14.52 2.39 -16.21
N ASN A 146 14.86 3.62 -16.63
CA ASN A 146 15.56 4.60 -15.78
C ASN A 146 14.67 5.31 -14.75
N LYS A 147 13.38 4.95 -14.65
CA LYS A 147 12.43 5.47 -13.65
C LYS A 147 12.06 4.39 -12.64
N GLU A 148 13.08 3.80 -12.02
CA GLU A 148 12.95 2.68 -11.07
C GLU A 148 11.93 2.96 -9.96
N ASP A 149 11.99 4.14 -9.32
CA ASP A 149 11.04 4.49 -8.25
C ASP A 149 9.58 4.45 -8.72
N LEU A 150 9.28 5.07 -9.88
CA LEU A 150 7.92 5.08 -10.43
C LEU A 150 7.45 3.66 -10.77
N ARG A 151 8.34 2.87 -11.36
CA ARG A 151 8.10 1.47 -11.70
C ARG A 151 7.74 0.65 -10.47
N GLN A 152 8.50 0.79 -9.38
CA GLN A 152 8.21 0.15 -8.10
C GLN A 152 6.85 0.58 -7.54
N GLN A 153 6.54 1.88 -7.52
CA GLN A 153 5.27 2.36 -6.96
C GLN A 153 4.05 1.87 -7.76
N LEU A 154 4.15 1.78 -9.08
CA LEU A 154 3.10 1.19 -9.93
C LEU A 154 2.91 -0.29 -9.61
N ALA A 155 4.00 -1.06 -9.55
CA ALA A 155 3.95 -2.49 -9.23
C ALA A 155 3.39 -2.74 -7.82
N PHE A 156 3.82 -1.97 -6.81
CA PHE A 156 3.32 -2.09 -5.45
C PHE A 156 1.83 -1.76 -5.36
N SER A 157 1.38 -0.74 -6.09
CA SER A 157 -0.03 -0.38 -6.19
C SER A 157 -0.87 -1.48 -6.83
N ILE A 158 -0.37 -2.16 -7.86
CA ILE A 158 -1.03 -3.33 -8.45
C ILE A 158 -1.11 -4.45 -7.41
N LEU A 159 0.04 -4.81 -6.83
CA LEU A 159 0.20 -5.92 -5.90
C LEU A 159 -0.68 -5.80 -4.64
N THR A 160 -0.89 -4.59 -4.13
CA THR A 160 -1.76 -4.37 -2.95
C THR A 160 -3.26 -4.50 -3.26
N LEU A 161 -3.67 -4.31 -4.51
CA LEU A 161 -5.07 -4.35 -4.95
C LEU A 161 -5.52 -5.72 -5.47
N VAL A 162 -4.62 -6.71 -5.45
CA VAL A 162 -4.87 -8.08 -5.89
C VAL A 162 -5.70 -8.85 -4.86
N LYS A 163 -6.69 -9.61 -5.33
CA LYS A 163 -7.36 -10.63 -4.53
C LYS A 163 -6.61 -11.95 -4.59
N SER A 164 -6.81 -12.81 -3.59
CA SER A 164 -6.13 -14.11 -3.57
C SER A 164 -6.39 -14.97 -4.81
N GLU A 165 -7.58 -14.89 -5.41
CA GLU A 165 -7.94 -15.65 -6.62
C GLU A 165 -7.28 -15.14 -7.91
N GLU A 166 -6.68 -13.95 -7.87
CA GLU A 166 -6.09 -13.26 -9.02
C GLU A 166 -4.56 -13.29 -8.99
N ILE A 167 -3.97 -13.97 -8.00
CA ILE A 167 -2.51 -14.06 -7.82
C ILE A 167 -1.82 -14.57 -9.08
N GLU A 168 -2.38 -15.60 -9.73
CA GLU A 168 -1.77 -16.13 -10.96
C GLU A 168 -1.82 -15.12 -12.11
N SER A 169 -2.84 -14.26 -12.17
CA SER A 169 -3.01 -13.28 -13.26
C SER A 169 -2.14 -12.05 -13.08
N TYR A 170 -2.03 -11.54 -11.85
CA TYR A 170 -1.42 -10.23 -11.58
C TYR A 170 -0.11 -10.28 -10.80
N VAL A 171 0.13 -11.32 -10.00
CA VAL A 171 1.35 -11.42 -9.17
C VAL A 171 2.41 -12.28 -9.84
N PHE A 172 2.02 -13.39 -10.47
CA PHE A 172 2.99 -14.29 -11.12
C PHE A 172 3.86 -13.62 -12.19
N PRO A 173 3.34 -12.71 -13.04
CA PRO A 173 4.18 -11.99 -14.00
C PRO A 173 5.30 -11.18 -13.35
N LEU A 174 5.14 -10.76 -12.09
CA LEU A 174 6.10 -9.95 -11.34
C LEU A 174 7.07 -10.79 -10.49
N LEU A 175 6.95 -12.13 -10.50
CA LEU A 175 7.86 -13.01 -9.74
C LEU A 175 9.24 -13.14 -10.37
N ASP A 176 9.36 -12.91 -11.67
CA ASP A 176 10.62 -13.00 -12.42
C ASP A 176 11.10 -11.60 -12.86
N ASP A 177 10.61 -10.54 -12.19
CA ASP A 177 10.97 -9.15 -12.44
C ASP A 177 12.46 -8.89 -12.15
N GLU A 178 13.09 -8.03 -12.96
CA GLU A 178 14.50 -7.66 -12.81
C GLU A 178 14.75 -6.71 -11.63
N ASP A 179 13.72 -6.02 -11.16
CA ASP A 179 13.78 -5.23 -9.93
C ASP A 179 13.55 -6.14 -8.72
N MET A 180 14.57 -6.24 -7.86
CA MET A 180 14.55 -7.11 -6.69
C MET A 180 13.46 -6.75 -5.68
N TYR A 181 13.06 -5.48 -5.57
CA TYR A 181 12.04 -5.02 -4.64
C TYR A 181 10.64 -5.36 -5.15
N ILE A 182 10.43 -5.31 -6.46
CA ILE A 182 9.18 -5.76 -7.09
C ILE A 182 9.02 -7.27 -6.93
N GLN A 183 10.08 -8.04 -7.22
CA GLN A 183 10.08 -9.49 -7.01
C GLN A 183 9.82 -9.85 -5.54
N GLU A 184 10.51 -9.19 -4.60
CA GLU A 184 10.30 -9.40 -3.17
C GLU A 184 8.84 -9.11 -2.77
N ARG A 185 8.30 -7.96 -3.19
CA ARG A 185 6.92 -7.57 -2.86
C ARG A 185 5.90 -8.54 -3.43
N ALA A 186 6.09 -9.00 -4.67
CA ALA A 186 5.21 -9.99 -5.30
C ALA A 186 5.16 -11.29 -4.49
N ILE A 187 6.32 -11.76 -4.01
CA ILE A 187 6.42 -12.94 -3.16
C ILE A 187 5.75 -12.71 -1.79
N ASP A 188 5.95 -11.54 -1.18
CA ASP A 188 5.33 -11.19 0.10
C ASP A 188 3.79 -11.16 -0.01
N ILE A 189 3.21 -10.72 -1.14
CA ILE A 189 1.76 -10.77 -1.39
C ILE A 189 1.24 -12.21 -1.45
N ILE A 190 1.96 -13.14 -2.09
CA ILE A 190 1.61 -14.58 -2.06
C ILE A 190 1.57 -15.09 -0.62
N GLY A 191 2.57 -14.72 0.19
CA GLY A 191 2.63 -15.04 1.61
C GLY A 191 1.49 -14.42 2.43
N PHE A 192 1.15 -13.16 2.14
CA PHE A 192 0.09 -12.41 2.80
C PHE A 192 -1.29 -13.08 2.65
N HIS A 193 -1.64 -13.48 1.41
CA HIS A 193 -2.86 -14.22 1.11
C HIS A 193 -2.79 -15.70 1.50
N LYS A 194 -1.60 -16.20 1.83
CA LYS A 194 -1.33 -17.62 2.11
C LYS A 194 -1.80 -18.51 0.96
N TYR A 195 -1.49 -18.11 -0.26
CA TYR A 195 -2.00 -18.73 -1.47
C TYR A 195 -1.34 -20.09 -1.72
N GLU A 196 -2.04 -21.14 -1.27
CA GLU A 196 -1.55 -22.52 -1.30
C GLU A 196 -1.11 -23.03 -2.68
N PRO A 197 -1.80 -22.71 -3.81
CA PRO A 197 -1.37 -23.17 -5.13
C PRO A 197 0.06 -22.76 -5.51
N ALA A 198 0.57 -21.65 -4.96
CA ALA A 198 1.93 -21.18 -5.23
C ALA A 198 3.03 -21.93 -4.46
N ARG A 199 2.72 -22.91 -3.58
CA ARG A 199 3.71 -23.58 -2.73
C ARG A 199 4.94 -24.08 -3.49
N ASN A 200 4.75 -24.75 -4.62
CA ASN A 200 5.87 -25.29 -5.40
C ASN A 200 6.72 -24.19 -6.02
N LYS A 201 6.10 -23.13 -6.55
CA LYS A 201 6.81 -21.95 -7.07
C LYS A 201 7.58 -21.24 -5.96
N LEU A 202 7.02 -21.12 -4.75
CA LEU A 202 7.75 -20.57 -3.61
C LEU A 202 8.98 -21.42 -3.24
N ILE A 203 8.87 -22.75 -3.22
CA ILE A 203 10.02 -23.66 -2.98
C ILE A 203 11.11 -23.45 -4.03
N GLU A 204 10.74 -23.29 -5.30
CA GLU A 204 11.68 -22.96 -6.38
C GLU A 204 12.37 -21.62 -6.12
N LEU A 205 11.59 -20.57 -5.82
CA LEU A 205 12.08 -19.21 -5.58
C LEU A 205 13.04 -19.11 -4.39
N THR A 206 12.94 -19.98 -3.37
CA THR A 206 13.98 -20.04 -2.31
C THR A 206 15.38 -20.35 -2.82
N LYS A 207 15.50 -20.86 -4.05
CA LYS A 207 16.77 -21.23 -4.70
C LYS A 207 17.13 -20.30 -5.85
N THR A 208 16.13 -19.82 -6.60
CA THR A 208 16.34 -19.15 -7.88
C THR A 208 16.14 -17.64 -7.85
N ALA A 209 15.37 -17.10 -6.89
CA ALA A 209 15.10 -15.67 -6.80
C ALA A 209 16.37 -14.86 -6.44
N MET A 210 16.29 -13.54 -6.52
CA MET A 210 17.31 -12.65 -5.96
C MET A 210 17.38 -12.81 -4.45
N ASP A 211 18.45 -12.31 -3.79
CA ASP A 211 18.70 -12.63 -2.38
C ASP A 211 17.55 -12.21 -1.44
N ASN A 212 16.93 -11.05 -1.70
CA ASN A 212 15.71 -10.62 -1.02
C ASN A 212 14.53 -11.54 -1.33
N GLY A 213 14.30 -11.87 -2.60
CA GLY A 213 13.23 -12.77 -3.03
C GLY A 213 13.35 -14.19 -2.43
N LYS A 214 14.56 -14.73 -2.25
CA LYS A 214 14.76 -16.02 -1.57
C LYS A 214 14.29 -15.96 -0.13
N SER A 215 14.63 -14.86 0.57
CA SER A 215 14.23 -14.62 1.94
C SER A 215 12.71 -14.45 2.05
N ALA A 216 12.10 -13.67 1.15
CA ALA A 216 10.66 -13.49 1.03
C ALA A 216 9.93 -14.82 0.79
N ALA A 217 10.45 -15.68 -0.10
CA ALA A 217 9.86 -16.98 -0.38
C ALA A 217 9.87 -17.89 0.85
N GLY A 218 10.97 -17.85 1.64
CA GLY A 218 11.05 -18.51 2.93
C GLY A 218 10.01 -18.02 3.95
N ARG A 219 9.80 -16.69 4.04
CA ARG A 219 8.76 -16.08 4.88
C ARG A 219 7.36 -16.52 4.43
N ALA A 220 7.07 -16.44 3.14
CA ALA A 220 5.79 -16.86 2.56
C ALA A 220 5.48 -18.33 2.87
N LEU A 221 6.44 -19.25 2.66
CA LEU A 221 6.27 -20.67 3.02
C LEU A 221 5.97 -20.88 4.51
N LYS A 222 6.60 -20.09 5.38
CA LYS A 222 6.31 -20.13 6.82
C LYS A 222 4.87 -19.71 7.11
N GLU A 223 4.36 -18.69 6.45
CA GLU A 223 2.95 -18.25 6.61
C GLU A 223 1.95 -19.31 6.14
N LEU A 224 2.22 -19.97 5.01
CA LEU A 224 1.40 -21.10 4.51
C LEU A 224 1.38 -22.26 5.53
N ASN A 225 2.52 -22.57 6.14
CA ASN A 225 2.63 -23.69 7.09
C ASN A 225 1.92 -23.43 8.43
N LYS A 226 1.67 -22.18 8.82
CA LYS A 226 0.86 -21.86 10.02
C LYS A 226 -0.59 -22.36 9.91
N ILE A 227 -1.13 -22.50 8.69
CA ILE A 227 -2.48 -23.05 8.47
C ILE A 227 -2.50 -24.55 8.83
N ASN A 228 -1.46 -25.28 8.43
CA ASN A 228 -1.38 -26.73 8.63
C ASN A 228 -1.19 -27.14 10.09
N THR A 229 -0.56 -26.31 10.91
CA THR A 229 -0.41 -26.57 12.35
C THR A 229 -1.65 -26.22 13.16
N ALA A 230 -2.42 -25.19 12.77
CA ALA A 230 -3.69 -24.86 13.41
C ALA A 230 -4.77 -25.93 13.16
N ALA A 231 -4.86 -26.47 11.94
CA ALA A 231 -5.79 -27.55 11.59
C ALA A 231 -5.48 -28.87 12.33
N ASN A 232 -4.21 -29.15 12.63
CA ASN A 232 -3.80 -30.38 13.33
C ASN A 232 -3.92 -30.31 14.87
N ASN A 233 -4.03 -29.11 15.46
CA ASN A 233 -4.20 -28.94 16.90
C ASN A 233 -5.66 -28.81 17.35
N GLY A 234 -6.62 -28.75 16.43
CA GLY A 234 -8.07 -28.76 16.71
C GLY A 234 -8.68 -30.15 16.91
N TYR A 235 -7.87 -31.21 16.84
CA TYR A 235 -8.26 -32.59 17.13
C TYR A 235 -7.38 -33.16 18.26
N LYS A 236 -7.53 -32.67 19.48
CA LYS A 236 -7.07 -33.34 20.70
C LYS A 236 -8.06 -33.13 21.84
#